data_AF-A0A1Y3MZ88-F1
#
_entry.id   AF-A0A1Y3MZ88-F1
#
_cell.length_a   1.000
_cell.length_b   1.000
_cell.length_c   1.000
_cell.angle_alpha   90.00
_cell.angle_beta   90.00
_cell.angle_gamma   90.00
#
_symmetry.space_group_name_H-M   'P 1'
#
loop_
_entity.id
_entity.type
_entity.pdbx_description
1 polymer ?
#
loop_
_entity_poly.entity_id
_entity_poly.type
_entity_poly.pdbx_seq_one_letter_code
_entity_poly.pdbx_strand_id
1 'polypeptide(L)'
;STALHSKLIAPDDVNIYTSERMPVYENPERVLLLFPGDDAIPVSKVDPKKYDRVLVIDGTWYQAKILIREPFLQKLQKVTFTQQHSTEFWRFQNLGDEHLATIEAIYYFYQEYEQYCLKANEKLVKSMDNLLYFYAFQWEVIQRHYKSGKSKK
;
A
#
# COMPACT_ATOMS: atom_id res chain seq x y z
N SER A 1 2.04 -11.90 4.11
CA SER A 1 1.99 -10.45 3.93
C SER A 1 2.78 -10.10 2.68
N THR A 2 2.24 -9.22 1.82
CA THR A 2 2.99 -8.65 0.69
C THR A 2 3.73 -7.37 1.07
N ALA A 3 3.48 -6.80 2.26
CA ALA A 3 4.22 -5.66 2.78
C ALA A 3 5.72 -5.93 2.96
N LEU A 4 6.13 -7.19 3.17
CA LEU A 4 7.55 -7.56 3.23
C LEU A 4 8.30 -7.27 1.93
N HIS A 5 7.61 -7.23 0.78
CA HIS A 5 8.25 -6.95 -0.51
C HIS A 5 8.87 -5.55 -0.51
N SER A 6 8.19 -4.54 0.04
CA SER A 6 8.75 -3.19 0.11
C SER A 6 9.97 -3.11 1.04
N LYS A 7 9.95 -3.82 2.18
CA LYS A 7 11.11 -3.89 3.09
C LYS A 7 12.34 -4.55 2.47
N LEU A 8 12.14 -5.53 1.59
CA LEU A 8 13.24 -6.18 0.87
C LEU A 8 13.88 -5.25 -0.16
N ILE A 9 13.08 -4.42 -0.84
CA ILE A 9 13.54 -3.52 -1.91
C ILE A 9 14.15 -2.23 -1.32
N ALA A 10 13.57 -1.70 -0.24
CA ALA A 10 14.00 -0.46 0.40
C ALA A 10 14.19 -0.66 1.92
N PRO A 11 15.26 -1.38 2.33
CA PRO A 11 15.46 -1.75 3.73
C PRO A 11 15.66 -0.56 4.66
N ASP A 12 16.21 0.55 4.19
CA ASP A 12 16.46 1.72 5.03
C ASP A 12 15.25 2.66 5.13
N ASP A 13 14.37 2.64 4.12
CA ASP A 13 13.21 3.54 4.04
C ASP A 13 11.92 2.93 4.62
N VAL A 14 11.84 1.60 4.70
CA VAL A 14 10.63 0.89 5.16
C VAL A 14 10.84 0.37 6.58
N ASN A 15 9.90 0.64 7.47
CA ASN A 15 9.85 0.04 8.80
C ASN A 15 8.54 -0.73 8.99
N ILE A 16 8.62 -1.91 9.60
CA ILE A 16 7.45 -2.76 9.88
C ILE A 16 7.28 -2.83 11.39
N TYR A 17 6.07 -2.52 11.84
CA TYR A 17 5.67 -2.51 13.24
C TYR A 17 4.50 -3.47 13.44
N THR A 18 4.38 -4.00 14.66
CA THR A 18 3.17 -4.71 15.08
C THR A 18 2.23 -3.76 15.81
N SER A 19 0.96 -4.14 15.96
CA SER A 19 -0.04 -3.37 16.72
C SER A 19 0.40 -3.02 18.13
N GLU A 20 1.18 -3.89 18.77
CA GLU A 20 1.66 -3.72 20.15
C GLU A 20 2.88 -2.79 20.23
N ARG A 21 3.51 -2.48 19.10
CA ARG A 21 4.76 -1.70 19.01
C ARG A 21 4.65 -0.61 17.94
N MET A 22 3.54 0.11 17.95
CA MET A 22 3.32 1.23 17.04
C MET A 22 4.40 2.31 17.22
N PRO A 23 4.87 2.93 16.12
CA PRO A 23 5.85 3.99 16.21
C PRO A 23 5.23 5.25 16.83
N VAL A 24 6.01 5.93 17.66
CA VAL A 24 5.68 7.28 18.12
C VAL A 24 6.41 8.26 17.21
N TYR A 25 5.67 9.16 16.57
CA TYR A 25 6.25 10.20 15.72
C TYR A 25 6.25 11.53 16.47
N GLU A 26 7.39 12.23 16.43
CA GLU A 26 7.52 13.57 17.00
C GLU A 26 6.58 14.57 16.30
N ASN A 27 6.40 14.41 14.98
CA ASN A 27 5.60 15.28 14.11
C ASN A 27 4.50 14.47 13.38
N PRO A 28 3.42 14.02 14.06
CA PRO A 28 2.37 13.20 13.44
C PRO A 28 1.66 13.87 12.26
N GLU A 29 1.60 15.20 12.23
CA GLU A 29 0.99 16.00 11.16
C GLU A 29 1.73 15.93 9.82
N ARG A 30 2.96 15.42 9.82
CA ARG A 30 3.77 15.13 8.63
C ARG A 30 3.58 13.70 8.11
N VAL A 31 2.74 12.91 8.77
CA VAL A 31 2.48 11.51 8.44
C VAL A 31 1.12 11.34 7.80
N LEU A 32 1.11 10.76 6.60
CA LEU A 32 -0.10 10.30 5.92
C LEU A 32 -0.45 8.89 6.37
N LEU A 33 -1.74 8.57 6.36
CA LEU A 33 -2.25 7.22 6.52
C LEU A 33 -2.92 6.77 5.22
N LEU A 34 -2.35 5.80 4.52
CA LEU A 34 -2.95 5.23 3.31
C LEU A 34 -4.12 4.35 3.69
N PHE A 35 -5.31 4.93 3.71
CA PHE A 35 -6.54 4.26 4.12
C PHE A 35 -7.77 5.00 3.56
N PRO A 36 -8.72 4.32 2.91
CA PRO A 36 -9.94 4.95 2.43
C PRO A 36 -10.86 5.33 3.59
N GLY A 37 -11.40 6.54 3.58
CA GLY A 37 -12.34 7.04 4.59
C GLY A 37 -12.95 8.39 4.18
N ASP A 38 -14.01 8.80 4.85
CA ASP A 38 -14.77 10.01 4.50
C ASP A 38 -13.93 11.30 4.58
N ASP A 39 -12.90 11.31 5.42
CA ASP A 39 -11.93 12.40 5.62
C ASP A 39 -10.63 12.22 4.82
N ALA A 40 -10.56 11.20 3.95
CA ALA A 40 -9.37 10.96 3.13
C ALA A 40 -9.28 11.97 1.99
N ILE A 41 -8.09 12.56 1.82
CA ILE A 41 -7.79 13.39 0.64
C ILE A 41 -7.27 12.49 -0.50
N PRO A 42 -7.57 12.79 -1.77
CA PRO A 42 -6.93 12.11 -2.88
C PRO A 42 -5.43 12.43 -2.94
N VAL A 43 -4.60 11.51 -3.42
CA VAL A 43 -3.14 11.72 -3.58
C VAL A 43 -2.83 13.00 -4.34
N SER A 44 -3.62 13.36 -5.37
CA SER A 44 -3.47 14.60 -6.13
C SER A 44 -3.56 15.90 -5.31
N LYS A 45 -4.09 15.85 -4.08
CA LYS A 45 -4.15 16.99 -3.15
C LYS A 45 -3.07 16.96 -2.06
N VAL A 46 -2.17 15.97 -2.09
CA VAL A 46 -1.06 15.87 -1.13
C VAL A 46 0.00 16.92 -1.48
N ASP A 47 0.39 17.72 -0.48
CA ASP A 47 1.51 18.64 -0.56
C ASP A 47 2.82 17.91 -0.18
N PRO A 48 3.75 17.69 -1.14
CA PRO A 48 5.00 16.97 -0.89
C PRO A 48 5.95 17.69 0.07
N LYS A 49 5.74 18.99 0.36
CA LYS A 49 6.55 19.72 1.36
C LYS A 49 6.05 19.50 2.79
N LYS A 50 4.77 19.15 2.94
CA LYS A 50 4.13 18.96 4.25
C LYS A 50 4.36 17.56 4.81
N TYR A 51 4.32 16.54 3.96
CA TYR A 51 4.37 15.14 4.37
C TYR A 51 5.66 14.47 3.93
N ASP A 52 6.32 13.76 4.84
CA ASP A 52 7.56 13.02 4.58
C ASP A 52 7.46 11.52 4.92
N ARG A 53 6.28 11.07 5.38
CA ARG A 53 6.03 9.67 5.73
C ARG A 53 4.62 9.26 5.34
N VAL A 54 4.51 8.02 4.89
CA VAL A 54 3.23 7.32 4.72
C VAL A 54 3.21 6.08 5.60
N LEU A 55 2.13 5.91 6.37
CA LEU A 55 1.82 4.71 7.12
C LEU A 55 0.83 3.87 6.31
N VAL A 56 1.09 2.58 6.21
CA VAL A 56 0.23 1.62 5.51
C VAL A 56 -0.14 0.52 6.49
N ILE A 57 -1.42 0.16 6.54
CA ILE A 57 -1.91 -0.95 7.37
C ILE A 57 -1.79 -2.25 6.58
N ASP A 58 -0.95 -3.18 7.07
CA ASP A 58 -0.86 -4.54 6.55
C ASP A 58 -1.77 -5.48 7.34
N GLY A 59 -2.66 -6.18 6.64
CA GLY A 59 -3.61 -7.09 7.25
C GLY A 59 -4.85 -7.30 6.40
N THR A 60 -5.77 -8.13 6.88
CA THR A 60 -7.10 -8.24 6.25
C THR A 60 -7.87 -6.93 6.40
N TRP A 61 -8.82 -6.66 5.50
CA TRP A 61 -9.71 -5.50 5.62
C TRP A 61 -10.47 -5.45 6.95
N TYR A 62 -10.80 -6.60 7.52
CA TYR A 62 -11.39 -6.69 8.85
C TYR A 62 -10.42 -6.19 9.94
N GLN A 63 -9.17 -6.69 9.94
CA GLN A 63 -8.14 -6.23 10.87
C GLN A 63 -7.85 -4.74 10.70
N ALA A 64 -7.79 -4.25 9.47
CA ALA A 64 -7.52 -2.84 9.19
C ALA A 64 -8.63 -1.91 9.72
N LYS A 65 -9.91 -2.32 9.60
CA LYS A 65 -11.07 -1.62 10.19
C LYS A 65 -11.10 -1.62 11.71
N ILE A 66 -10.46 -2.60 12.35
CA ILE A 66 -10.26 -2.58 13.81
C ILE A 66 -9.12 -1.62 14.15
N LEU A 67 -7.96 -1.81 13.51
CA LEU A 67 -6.75 -1.08 13.81
C LEU A 67 -6.91 0.42 13.61
N ILE A 68 -7.65 0.85 12.58
CA ILE A 68 -7.89 2.27 12.31
C ILE A 68 -8.50 3.00 13.52
N ARG A 69 -9.21 2.31 14.43
CA ARG A 69 -9.84 2.89 15.61
C ARG A 69 -8.84 3.30 16.70
N GLU A 70 -7.57 2.92 16.57
CA GLU A 70 -6.52 3.34 17.48
C GLU A 70 -6.43 4.88 17.55
N PRO A 71 -6.42 5.49 18.77
CA PRO A 71 -6.49 6.94 18.92
C PRO A 71 -5.39 7.72 18.19
N PHE A 72 -4.22 7.10 18.02
CA PHE A 72 -3.10 7.68 17.28
C PHE A 72 -3.39 7.73 15.77
N LEU A 73 -3.94 6.67 15.18
CA LEU A 73 -4.23 6.60 13.75
C LEU A 73 -5.36 7.53 13.33
N GLN A 74 -6.34 7.75 14.22
CA GLN A 74 -7.44 8.70 14.00
C GLN A 74 -6.98 10.16 13.87
N LYS A 75 -5.76 10.49 14.32
CA LYS A 75 -5.19 11.85 14.21
C LYS A 75 -4.44 12.10 12.91
N LEU A 76 -4.14 11.04 12.15
CA LEU A 76 -3.35 11.14 10.92
C LEU A 76 -4.24 11.56 9.75
N GLN A 77 -3.69 12.38 8.84
CA GLN A 77 -4.38 12.69 7.59
C GLN A 77 -4.49 11.42 6.76
N LYS A 78 -5.72 10.96 6.53
CA LYS A 78 -5.97 9.85 5.62
C LYS A 78 -5.74 10.28 4.17
N VAL A 79 -5.18 9.40 3.37
CA VAL A 79 -5.00 9.59 1.92
C VAL A 79 -5.57 8.38 1.19
N THR A 80 -6.22 8.65 0.07
CA THR A 80 -6.77 7.64 -0.84
C THR A 80 -6.31 7.93 -2.27
N PHE A 81 -6.43 6.96 -3.16
CA PHE A 81 -6.10 7.13 -4.57
C PHE A 81 -7.01 8.17 -5.24
N THR A 82 -6.42 8.92 -6.16
CA THR A 82 -7.10 9.86 -7.05
C THR A 82 -7.85 9.10 -8.13
N GLN A 83 -7.23 8.03 -8.65
CA GLN A 83 -7.81 7.15 -9.64
C GLN A 83 -8.28 5.85 -8.99
N GLN A 84 -9.23 5.19 -9.62
CA GLN A 84 -9.62 3.85 -9.23
C GLN A 84 -8.57 2.85 -9.75
N HIS A 85 -8.12 1.96 -8.86
CA HIS A 85 -7.19 0.89 -9.19
C HIS A 85 -7.86 -0.45 -8.92
N SER A 86 -7.60 -1.41 -9.80
CA SER A 86 -8.04 -2.79 -9.63
C SER A 86 -6.86 -3.66 -9.25
N THR A 87 -7.14 -4.63 -8.38
CA THR A 87 -6.20 -5.62 -7.93
C THR A 87 -6.02 -6.72 -8.96
N GLU A 88 -4.80 -7.22 -9.06
CA GLU A 88 -4.49 -8.47 -9.75
C GLU A 88 -4.36 -9.62 -8.73
N PHE A 89 -4.87 -9.42 -7.50
CA PHE A 89 -4.71 -10.35 -6.38
C PHE A 89 -5.37 -11.70 -6.67
N TRP A 90 -4.50 -12.66 -6.96
CA TRP A 90 -4.84 -14.01 -7.38
C TRP A 90 -5.30 -14.95 -6.26
N ARG A 91 -5.26 -14.52 -4.99
CA ARG A 91 -5.77 -15.33 -3.89
C ARG A 91 -7.27 -15.07 -3.78
N PHE A 92 -8.03 -16.15 -3.59
CA PHE A 92 -9.47 -16.06 -3.40
C PHE A 92 -9.81 -15.09 -2.25
N GLN A 93 -10.58 -14.05 -2.56
CA GLN A 93 -11.18 -13.15 -1.59
C GLN A 93 -12.67 -12.96 -1.89
N ASN A 94 -13.45 -12.65 -0.85
CA ASN A 94 -14.88 -12.35 -0.98
C ASN A 94 -15.15 -10.84 -1.15
N LEU A 95 -14.15 -10.08 -1.59
CA LEU A 95 -14.23 -8.62 -1.80
C LEU A 95 -14.01 -8.31 -3.27
N GLY A 96 -14.55 -7.18 -3.74
CA GLY A 96 -14.43 -6.77 -5.15
C GLY A 96 -13.00 -6.36 -5.54
N ASP A 97 -12.76 -6.20 -6.83
CA ASP A 97 -11.43 -5.98 -7.40
C ASP A 97 -10.75 -4.69 -6.94
N GLU A 98 -11.46 -3.76 -6.31
CA GLU A 98 -10.89 -2.53 -5.74
C GLU A 98 -10.08 -2.77 -4.43
N HIS A 99 -10.06 -4.00 -3.93
CA HIS A 99 -9.41 -4.37 -2.67
C HIS A 99 -7.97 -4.82 -2.92
N LEU A 100 -7.09 -3.83 -3.10
CA LEU A 100 -5.67 -4.01 -3.36
C LEU A 100 -4.94 -4.79 -2.26
N ALA A 101 -3.94 -5.58 -2.65
CA ALA A 101 -2.93 -6.09 -1.74
C ALA A 101 -2.07 -4.94 -1.22
N THR A 102 -1.46 -5.11 -0.03
CA THR A 102 -0.66 -4.04 0.59
C THR A 102 0.47 -3.54 -0.31
N ILE A 103 1.15 -4.42 -1.05
CA ILE A 103 2.20 -4.01 -2.00
C ILE A 103 1.65 -3.25 -3.23
N GLU A 104 0.47 -3.61 -3.73
CA GLU A 104 -0.20 -2.88 -4.82
C GLU A 104 -0.60 -1.49 -4.33
N ALA A 105 -1.12 -1.38 -3.11
CA ALA A 105 -1.47 -0.09 -2.52
C ALA A 105 -0.24 0.83 -2.38
N ILE A 106 0.91 0.29 -1.94
CA ILE A 106 2.18 1.03 -1.88
C ILE A 106 2.62 1.44 -3.30
N TYR A 107 2.58 0.53 -4.26
CA TYR A 107 2.97 0.77 -5.65
C TYR A 107 2.13 1.90 -6.28
N TYR A 108 0.81 1.78 -6.24
CA TYR A 108 -0.10 2.79 -6.83
C TYR A 108 -0.02 4.13 -6.10
N PHE A 109 0.24 4.13 -4.78
CA PHE A 109 0.46 5.38 -4.04
C PHE A 109 1.65 6.13 -4.59
N TYR A 110 2.81 5.48 -4.76
CA TYR A 110 4.00 6.13 -5.30
C TYR A 110 3.84 6.51 -6.76
N GLN A 111 3.16 5.70 -7.58
CA GLN A 111 2.86 6.05 -8.97
C GLN A 111 2.04 7.35 -9.05
N GLU A 112 0.96 7.47 -8.28
CA GLU A 112 0.16 8.70 -8.23
C GLU A 112 0.92 9.87 -7.60
N TYR A 113 1.76 9.62 -6.59
CA TYR A 113 2.54 10.65 -5.92
C TYR A 113 3.57 11.26 -6.87
N GLU A 114 4.27 10.45 -7.66
CA GLU A 114 5.19 10.94 -8.69
C GLU A 114 4.44 11.75 -9.77
N GLN A 115 3.29 11.24 -10.22
CA GLN A 115 2.48 11.87 -11.26
C GLN A 115 1.91 13.22 -10.81
N TYR A 116 1.24 13.26 -9.66
CA TYR A 116 0.46 14.44 -9.24
C TYR A 116 1.20 15.39 -8.31
N CYS A 117 1.98 14.85 -7.36
CA CYS A 117 2.64 15.67 -6.33
C CYS A 117 4.00 16.17 -6.80
N LEU A 118 4.83 15.28 -7.36
CA LEU A 118 6.16 15.65 -7.86
C LEU A 118 6.12 16.21 -9.29
N LYS A 119 5.02 15.99 -10.02
CA LYS A 119 4.86 16.40 -11.43
C LYS A 119 6.03 15.92 -12.28
N ALA A 120 6.50 14.70 -12.00
CA ALA A 120 7.58 14.11 -12.76
C ALA A 120 7.15 14.05 -14.24
N ASN A 121 8.02 14.52 -15.14
CA ASN A 121 7.78 14.32 -16.57
C ASN A 121 7.97 12.84 -16.92
N GLU A 122 7.46 12.38 -18.07
CA GLU A 122 7.56 10.97 -18.50
C GLU A 122 9.01 10.42 -18.51
N LYS A 123 10.03 11.29 -18.54
CA LYS A 123 11.45 10.90 -18.49
C LYS A 123 12.01 10.78 -17.07
N LEU A 124 11.28 11.25 -16.06
CA LEU A 124 11.67 11.31 -14.65
C LEU A 124 10.81 10.42 -13.74
N VAL A 125 9.75 9.79 -14.26
CA VAL A 125 9.01 8.74 -13.55
C VAL A 125 10.01 7.63 -13.22
N LYS A 126 10.26 7.41 -11.94
CA LYS A 126 11.11 6.29 -11.54
C LYS A 126 10.22 5.06 -11.55
N SER A 127 10.59 4.05 -12.34
CA SER A 127 9.90 2.77 -12.30
C SER A 127 9.98 2.20 -10.89
N MET A 128 8.82 2.05 -10.26
CA MET A 128 8.64 1.36 -8.98
C MET A 128 8.26 -0.11 -9.20
N ASP A 129 8.39 -0.63 -10.43
CA ASP A 129 7.94 -1.96 -10.83
C ASP A 129 8.62 -3.07 -10.01
N ASN A 130 9.84 -2.81 -9.53
CA ASN A 130 10.58 -3.73 -8.66
C ASN A 130 9.84 -4.02 -7.33
N LEU A 131 8.96 -3.12 -6.86
CA LEU A 131 8.08 -3.40 -5.72
C LEU A 131 7.18 -4.62 -6.00
N LEU A 132 6.77 -4.80 -7.26
CA LEU A 132 5.88 -5.88 -7.69
C LEU A 132 6.64 -7.14 -8.13
N TYR A 133 7.97 -7.16 -8.12
CA TYR A 133 8.75 -8.32 -8.60
C TYR A 133 8.36 -9.62 -7.89
N PHE A 134 8.40 -9.62 -6.55
CA PHE A 134 8.03 -10.81 -5.77
C PHE A 134 6.53 -11.10 -5.83
N TYR A 135 5.72 -10.08 -6.08
CA TYR A 135 4.29 -10.23 -6.29
C TYR A 135 4.01 -11.01 -7.59
N ALA A 136 4.57 -10.56 -8.72
CA ALA A 136 4.50 -11.25 -10.01
C ALA A 136 5.11 -12.65 -9.96
N PHE A 137 6.26 -12.82 -9.30
CA PHE A 137 6.87 -14.15 -9.13
C PHE A 137 5.96 -15.13 -8.38
N GLN A 138 5.33 -14.70 -7.28
CA GLN A 138 4.41 -15.55 -6.52
C GLN A 138 3.15 -15.89 -7.34
N TRP A 139 2.64 -14.93 -8.11
CA TRP A 139 1.56 -15.17 -9.05
C TRP A 139 1.93 -16.28 -10.04
N GLU A 140 3.10 -16.19 -10.69
CA GLU A 140 3.54 -17.21 -11.64
C GLU A 140 3.63 -18.60 -11.03
N VAL A 141 4.20 -18.70 -9.83
CA VAL A 141 4.31 -19.97 -9.09
C VAL A 141 2.94 -20.59 -8.85
N ILE A 142 1.97 -19.77 -8.43
CA ILE A 142 0.61 -20.22 -8.13
C ILE A 142 -0.15 -20.59 -9.40
N GLN A 143 -0.02 -19.81 -10.48
CA GLN A 143 -0.61 -20.14 -11.77
C GLN A 143 -0.04 -21.44 -12.35
N ARG A 144 1.26 -21.68 -12.23
CA ARG A 144 1.89 -22.96 -12.60
C ARG A 144 1.31 -24.12 -11.77
N HIS A 145 1.09 -23.91 -10.48
CA HIS A 145 0.48 -24.91 -9.62
C HIS A 145 -0.96 -25.26 -10.08
N TYR A 146 -1.82 -24.26 -10.31
CA TYR A 146 -3.19 -24.48 -10.80
C TYR A 146 -3.22 -25.16 -12.18
N LYS A 147 -2.36 -24.74 -13.11
CA LYS A 147 -2.25 -25.33 -14.45
C LYS A 147 -1.72 -26.78 -14.43
N SER A 148 -0.93 -27.15 -13.43
CA SER A 148 -0.38 -28.51 -13.29
C SER A 148 -1.40 -29.58 -12.87
N GLY A 149 -2.67 -29.22 -12.65
CA GLY A 149 -3.74 -30.18 -12.40
C GLY A 149 -3.67 -30.89 -11.05
N LYS A 150 -2.76 -30.50 -10.13
CA LYS A 150 -2.71 -31.03 -8.75
C LYS A 150 -3.82 -30.46 -7.85
N SER A 151 -5.01 -30.28 -8.39
CA SER A 151 -6.18 -29.84 -7.64
C SER A 151 -6.86 -31.04 -6.97
N LYS A 152 -6.85 -31.02 -5.64
CA LYS A 152 -7.67 -31.80 -4.69
C LYS A 152 -7.42 -33.31 -4.61
N LYS A 153 -6.60 -33.70 -3.64
CA LYS A 153 -6.98 -34.77 -2.70
C LYS A 153 -7.44 -34.12 -1.42
#